data_AF-A0A932ZJZ7-F1
#
_entry.id   AF-A0A932ZJZ7-F1
#
_cell.length_a   1.000
_cell.length_b   1.000
_cell.length_c   1.000
_cell.angle_alpha   90.00
_cell.angle_beta   90.00
_cell.angle_gamma   90.00
#
_symmetry.space_group_name_H-M   'P 1'
#
loop_
_entity.id
_entity.type
_entity.pdbx_description
1 polymer ?
#
loop_
_entity_poly.entity_id
_entity_poly.type
_entity_poly.pdbx_seq_one_letter_code
_entity_poly.pdbx_strand_id
1 'polypeptide(L)' 'TPRTSTEALTRATLPYVLKLADLGVERAVKEDAALQGGLQTLNGKVVHPTIQKLFPKWC' A
#
# COMPACT_ATOMS: atom_id res chain seq x y z
N THR A 1 8.34 -21.98 8.62
CA THR A 1 9.71 -21.46 8.80
C THR A 1 9.84 -20.14 8.05
N PRO A 2 10.80 -19.25 8.38
CA PRO A 2 10.94 -17.94 7.74
C PRO A 2 11.06 -18.03 6.21
N ARG A 3 11.77 -19.03 5.68
CA ARG A 3 11.93 -19.25 4.22
C ARG A 3 10.59 -19.41 3.50
N THR A 4 9.75 -20.33 3.97
CA THR A 4 8.44 -20.61 3.35
C THR A 4 7.49 -19.42 3.47
N SER A 5 7.49 -18.70 4.61
CA SER A 5 6.67 -17.50 4.76
C SER A 5 7.11 -16.35 3.86
N THR A 6 8.43 -16.20 3.64
CA THR A 6 8.95 -15.20 2.68
C THR A 6 8.50 -15.53 1.28
N GLU A 7 8.67 -16.77 0.82
CA GLU A 7 8.24 -17.19 -0.52
C GLU A 7 6.73 -16.99 -0.71
N ALA A 8 5.91 -17.36 0.27
CA ALA A 8 4.48 -17.15 0.23
C ALA A 8 4.10 -15.65 0.16
N LEU A 9 4.71 -14.82 1.01
CA LEU A 9 4.46 -13.39 1.02
C LEU A 9 4.90 -12.72 -0.29
N THR A 10 6.11 -13.02 -0.77
CA THR A 10 6.63 -12.49 -2.03
C THR A 10 5.73 -12.87 -3.19
N ARG A 11 5.24 -14.11 -3.27
CA ARG A 11 4.29 -14.51 -4.32
C ARG A 11 3.00 -13.70 -4.28
N ALA A 12 2.50 -13.36 -3.09
CA ALA A 12 1.31 -12.54 -2.92
C ALA A 12 1.56 -11.05 -3.22
N THR A 13 2.75 -10.51 -2.89
CA THR A 13 3.04 -9.07 -3.03
C THR A 13 3.67 -8.70 -4.37
N LEU A 14 4.32 -9.64 -5.06
CA LEU A 14 5.04 -9.38 -6.31
C LEU A 14 4.18 -8.70 -7.38
N PRO A 15 2.91 -9.09 -7.64
CA PRO A 15 2.08 -8.39 -8.62
C PRO A 15 1.87 -6.91 -8.31
N TYR A 16 1.74 -6.55 -7.03
CA TYR A 16 1.57 -5.17 -6.58
C TYR A 16 2.86 -4.36 -6.74
N VAL A 17 4.00 -4.97 -6.42
CA VAL A 17 5.32 -4.35 -6.60
C VAL A 17 5.59 -4.04 -8.08
N LEU A 18 5.27 -4.97 -8.98
CA LEU A 18 5.42 -4.75 -10.42
C LEU A 18 4.52 -3.61 -10.94
N LYS A 19 3.23 -3.59 -10.54
CA LYS A 19 2.33 -2.48 -10.91
C LYS A 19 2.83 -1.12 -10.43
N LEU A 20 3.35 -1.05 -9.21
CA LEU A 20 3.94 0.18 -8.66
C LEU A 20 5.18 0.61 -9.45
N ALA A 21 6.02 -0.34 -9.87
CA ALA A 21 7.21 -0.07 -10.66
C ALA A 21 6.85 0.43 -12.07
N ASP A 22 5.83 -0.14 -12.71
CA ASP A 22 5.45 0.19 -14.08
C ASP A 22 4.64 1.49 -14.20
N LEU A 23 3.72 1.73 -13.25
CA LEU A 23 2.75 2.83 -13.33
C LEU A 23 3.09 4.01 -12.43
N GLY A 24 3.97 3.82 -11.45
CA GLY A 24 4.17 4.76 -10.35
C GLY A 24 3.01 4.77 -9.36
N VAL A 25 3.22 5.42 -8.21
CA VAL A 25 2.31 5.35 -7.05
C VAL A 25 0.91 5.91 -7.36
N GLU A 26 0.83 7.10 -7.94
CA GLU A 26 -0.46 7.78 -8.15
C GLU A 26 -1.39 7.01 -9.09
N ARG A 27 -0.84 6.51 -10.20
CA ARG A 27 -1.59 5.76 -11.19
C ARG A 27 -1.92 4.35 -10.73
N ALA A 28 -0.96 3.65 -10.11
CA ALA A 28 -1.19 2.31 -9.59
C ALA A 28 -2.29 2.28 -8.51
N VAL A 29 -2.28 3.26 -7.60
CA VAL A 29 -3.32 3.37 -6.55
C VAL A 29 -4.68 3.71 -7.14
N LYS A 30 -4.75 4.51 -8.20
CA LYS A 30 -6.02 4.85 -8.86
C LYS A 30 -6.62 3.68 -9.63
N GLU A 31 -5.77 2.84 -10.23
CA GLU A 31 -6.20 1.71 -11.06
C GLU A 31 -6.46 0.42 -10.24
N ASP A 32 -5.85 0.27 -9.06
CA ASP A 32 -5.99 -0.92 -8.22
C ASP A 32 -6.62 -0.60 -6.86
N ALA A 33 -7.88 -1.02 -6.69
CA ALA A 33 -8.64 -0.81 -5.45
C ALA A 33 -7.99 -1.45 -4.21
N ALA A 34 -7.23 -2.54 -4.37
CA ALA A 34 -6.52 -3.16 -3.26
C ALA A 34 -5.33 -2.29 -2.81
N LEU A 35 -4.60 -1.67 -3.75
CA LEU A 35 -3.57 -0.68 -3.43
C LEU A 35 -4.17 0.58 -2.80
N GLN A 36 -5.33 1.03 -3.28
CA GLN A 36 -6.04 2.16 -2.68
C GLN A 36 -6.46 1.90 -1.23
N GLY A 37 -7.02 0.72 -0.95
CA GLY A 37 -7.38 0.33 0.41
C GLY A 37 -6.17 0.19 1.34
N GLY A 38 -5.01 -0.19 0.79
CA GLY A 38 -3.76 -0.32 1.54
C GLY A 38 -3.00 0.99 1.76
N LEU A 39 -3.39 2.09 1.11
CA LEU A 39 -2.65 3.35 1.18
C LEU A 39 -2.83 4.02 2.56
N GLN A 40 -1.72 4.22 3.27
CA GLN A 40 -1.72 4.84 4.60
C GLN A 40 -1.41 6.33 4.57
N THR A 41 -0.35 6.70 3.87
CA THR A 41 0.14 8.07 3.76
C THR A 41 0.46 8.41 2.31
N LEU A 42 0.32 9.69 1.96
CA LEU A 42 0.70 10.21 0.66
C LEU A 42 1.13 11.67 0.81
N ASN A 43 2.26 12.05 0.21
CA ASN A 43 2.76 13.43 0.20
C ASN A 43 2.81 14.09 1.60
N GLY A 44 3.25 13.33 2.60
CA GLY A 44 3.39 13.82 3.99
C GLY A 44 2.09 13.90 4.79
N LYS A 45 0.96 13.45 4.24
CA LYS A 45 -0.34 13.43 4.94
C LYS A 45 -0.84 12.01 5.17
N VAL A 46 -1.55 11.80 6.26
CA VAL A 46 -2.29 10.55 6.51
C VAL A 46 -3.55 10.54 5.65
N VAL A 47 -3.74 9.53 4.82
CA VAL A 47 -4.92 9.41 3.93
C VAL A 47 -5.87 8.30 4.36
N HIS A 48 -5.41 7.32 5.15
CA HIS A 48 -6.25 6.20 5.58
C HIS A 48 -7.24 6.64 6.68
N PRO A 49 -8.56 6.42 6.50
CA PRO A 49 -9.59 6.95 7.39
C PRO A 49 -9.41 6.52 8.85
N THR A 50 -9.02 5.27 9.08
CA THR A 50 -8.81 4.74 10.44
C THR A 50 -7.63 5.43 11.14
N ILE A 51 -6.55 5.71 10.39
CA ILE A 51 -5.36 6.34 10.98
C ILE A 51 -5.64 7.81 11.24
N GLN A 52 -6.41 8.49 10.38
CA GLN A 52 -6.84 9.86 10.63
C GLN A 52 -7.66 10.00 11.92
N LYS A 53 -8.58 9.06 12.16
CA LYS A 53 -9.39 9.03 13.40
C LYS A 53 -8.53 8.79 14.64
N LEU A 54 -7.52 7.93 14.55
CA LEU A 54 -6.63 7.59 15.66
C LEU A 54 -5.60 8.68 15.94
N PHE A 55 -5.17 9.42 14.92
CA PHE A 55 -4.14 10.45 15.02
C PHE A 55 -4.59 11.81 14.44
N PRO A 56 -5.54 12.51 15.09
CA PRO A 56 -6.10 13.76 14.58
C PRO A 56 -5.08 14.89 14.42
N LYS A 57 -3.98 14.85 15.17
CA LYS A 57 -2.90 15.86 15.14
C LYS A 57 -2.01 15.76 13.90
N TRP A 58 -2.05 14.64 13.17
CA TRP A 58 -1.15 14.32 12.06
C TRP A 58 -1.86 14.34 10.68
N CYS A 59 -3.10 14.85 10.66
CA CYS A 59 -3.92 15.00 9.45
C CYS A 59 -3.72 16.36 8.79
#